data_AF-A0A4R5CSW5-F1
#
_entry.id   AF-A0A4R5CSW5-F1
#
_cell.length_a   1.000
_cell.length_b   1.000
_cell.length_c   1.000
_cell.angle_alpha   90.00
_cell.angle_beta   90.00
_cell.angle_gamma   90.00
#
_symmetry.space_group_name_H-M   'P 1'
#
loop_
_entity.id
_entity.type
_entity.pdbx_description
1 polymer ?
#
loop_
_entity_poly.entity_id
_entity_poly.type
_entity_poly.pdbx_seq_one_letter_code
_entity_poly.pdbx_strand_id
1 'polypeptide(L)' 'MANDPRAKGVQLSKLKRYKLILDLYKKHKTEDIPDTVILRKYICPVYPISRTTLYTILTTPVNKLLAELQDSENK' A
#
# COMPACT_ATOMS: atom_id res chain seq x y z
N MET A 1 -16.98 -16.10 14.91
CA MET A 1 -15.56 -15.80 14.62
C MET A 1 -15.29 -14.38 15.06
N ALA A 2 -14.44 -14.19 16.07
CA ALA A 2 -14.30 -12.92 16.78
C ALA A 2 -13.64 -11.85 15.89
N ASN A 3 -14.37 -10.76 15.67
CA ASN A 3 -13.89 -9.57 14.98
C ASN A 3 -13.02 -8.79 15.97
N ASP A 4 -11.75 -9.19 16.12
CA ASP A 4 -10.84 -8.59 17.09
C ASP A 4 -10.59 -7.11 16.69
N PRO A 5 -11.04 -6.12 17.48
CA PRO A 5 -10.94 -4.71 17.10
C PRO A 5 -9.48 -4.26 16.94
N ARG A 6 -8.53 -4.96 17.58
CA ARG A 6 -7.09 -4.70 17.41
C ARG A 6 -6.60 -5.14 16.03
N ALA A 7 -7.14 -6.23 15.48
CA ALA A 7 -6.78 -6.71 14.15
C ALA A 7 -7.19 -5.71 13.06
N LYS A 8 -8.34 -5.05 13.21
CA LYS A 8 -8.79 -3.99 12.28
C LYS A 8 -7.84 -2.79 12.28
N GLY A 9 -7.46 -2.28 13.46
CA GLY A 9 -6.54 -1.13 13.57
C GLY A 9 -5.17 -1.41 12.93
N VAL A 10 -4.66 -2.64 13.09
CA VAL A 10 -3.41 -3.09 12.47
C VAL A 10 -3.55 -3.17 10.94
N GLN A 11 -4.65 -3.73 10.44
CA GLN A 11 -4.93 -3.79 9.00
C GLN A 11 -5.05 -2.40 8.38
N LEU A 12 -5.75 -1.48 9.03
CA LEU A 12 -5.92 -0.10 8.57
C LEU A 12 -4.59 0.65 8.50
N SER A 13 -3.72 0.50 9.50
CA SER A 13 -2.37 1.08 9.50
C SER A 13 -1.47 0.49 8.41
N LYS A 14 -1.63 -0.81 8.11
CA LYS A 14 -0.92 -1.48 7.01
C LYS A 14 -1.39 -0.97 5.65
N LEU A 15 -2.69 -0.86 5.43
CA LEU A 15 -3.27 -0.38 4.18
C LEU A 15 -2.96 1.10 3.92
N LYS A 16 -2.94 1.94 4.96
CA LYS A 16 -2.47 3.32 4.86
C LYS A 16 -1.02 3.39 4.34
N ARG A 17 -0.12 2.57 4.87
CA ARG A 17 1.27 2.47 4.37
C ARG A 17 1.31 2.04 2.91
N TYR A 18 0.50 1.04 2.54
CA TYR A 18 0.44 0.55 1.16
C TYR A 18 -0.05 1.65 0.19
N LYS A 19 -1.02 2.46 0.62
CA LYS A 19 -1.51 3.60 -0.16
C LYS A 19 -0.42 4.66 -0.38
N LEU A 20 0.35 5.00 0.65
CA LEU A 20 1.47 5.95 0.53
C LEU A 20 2.54 5.45 -0.46
N ILE A 21 2.90 4.17 -0.38
CA ILE A 21 3.87 3.55 -1.31
C ILE A 21 3.31 3.57 -2.74
N LEU A 22 2.04 3.25 -2.92
CA LEU A 22 1.39 3.25 -4.23
C LEU A 22 1.33 4.66 -4.84
N ASP A 23 1.05 5.67 -4.02
CA ASP A 23 1.01 7.07 -4.44
C ASP A 23 2.40 7.55 -4.88
N LEU A 24 3.42 7.24 -4.08
CA LEU A 24 4.81 7.55 -4.40
C LEU A 24 5.28 6.83 -5.67
N TYR A 25 4.91 5.55 -5.83
CA TYR A 25 5.15 4.81 -7.07
C TYR A 25 4.50 5.51 -8.27
N LYS A 26 3.20 5.85 -8.20
CA LYS A 26 2.47 6.51 -9.28
C LYS A 26 3.05 7.87 -9.63
N LYS A 27 3.50 8.64 -8.64
CA LYS A 27 4.15 9.95 -8.82
C LYS A 27 5.43 9.86 -9.68
N HIS A 28 6.15 8.75 -9.59
CA HIS A 28 7.40 8.52 -10.32
C HIS A 28 7.25 7.56 -11.51
N LYS A 29 6.06 6.99 -11.72
CA LYS A 29 5.77 6.07 -12.81
C LYS A 29 5.60 6.86 -14.10
N THR A 30 6.64 6.86 -14.93
CA THR A 30 6.61 7.30 -16.32
C THR A 30 6.84 6.09 -17.24
N GLU A 31 6.39 6.18 -18.51
CA GLU A 31 6.46 5.06 -19.46
C GLU A 31 7.90 4.54 -19.67
N ASP A 32 8.90 5.43 -19.61
CA ASP A 32 10.31 5.07 -19.78
C ASP A 32 10.98 4.45 -18.55
N ILE A 33 10.40 4.59 -17.34
CA ILE A 33 11.09 4.17 -16.11
C ILE A 33 10.60 2.79 -15.66
N PRO A 34 11.49 1.79 -15.58
CA PRO A 34 11.12 0.47 -15.08
C PRO A 34 10.85 0.50 -13.57
N ASP A 35 9.93 -0.36 -13.12
CA ASP A 35 9.49 -0.44 -11.72
C ASP A 35 10.64 -0.70 -10.74
N THR A 36 11.66 -1.42 -11.20
CA THR A 36 12.89 -1.72 -10.44
C THR A 36 13.69 -0.47 -10.13
N VAL A 37 13.75 0.49 -11.05
CA VAL A 37 14.41 1.78 -10.85
C VAL A 37 13.60 2.64 -9.89
N ILE A 38 12.27 2.64 -10.03
CA ILE A 38 11.39 3.37 -9.11
C ILE A 38 11.54 2.84 -7.69
N LEU A 39 11.52 1.51 -7.54
CA LEU A 39 11.75 0.84 -6.27
C LEU A 39 13.09 1.23 -5.68
N ARG A 40 14.19 1.12 -6.44
CA ARG A 40 15.53 1.34 -5.91
C ARG A 40 15.83 2.81 -5.60
N LYS A 41 15.37 3.74 -6.43
CA LYS A 41 15.71 5.17 -6.32
C LYS A 41 14.73 5.98 -5.48
N TYR A 42 13.43 5.67 -5.52
CA TYR A 42 12.40 6.51 -4.89
C TYR A 42 11.72 5.82 -3.71
N ILE A 43 11.43 4.52 -3.80
CA ILE A 43 10.66 3.83 -2.75
C ILE A 43 11.56 3.29 -1.64
N CYS A 44 12.58 2.50 -1.96
CA CYS A 44 13.50 1.86 -1.01
C CYS A 44 14.16 2.82 0.00
N PRO A 45 14.61 4.03 -0.37
CA PRO A 45 15.21 4.95 0.62
C PRO A 45 14.19 5.46 1.66
N VAL A 46 12.90 5.45 1.35
CA VAL A 46 11.83 5.90 2.27
C VAL A 46 11.18 4.72 2.98
N TYR A 47 10.95 3.64 2.24
CA TYR A 47 10.28 2.42 2.69
C TYR A 47 11.13 1.20 2.31
N PRO A 48 11.85 0.57 3.25
CA PRO A 48 12.67 -0.60 2.98
C PRO A 48 11.76 -1.81 2.72
N ILE A 49 11.32 -1.96 1.47
CA ILE A 49 10.44 -3.03 1.02
C ILE A 49 11.09 -3.85 -0.09
N SER A 50 10.71 -5.12 -0.16
CA SER A 50 11.15 -6.02 -1.23
C SER A 50 10.40 -5.75 -2.52
N ARG A 51 11.00 -6.15 -3.65
CA ARG A 51 10.34 -6.09 -4.97
C ARG A 51 9.03 -6.88 -4.99
N THR A 52 9.01 -8.04 -4.34
CA THR A 52 7.80 -8.85 -4.14
C THR A 52 6.70 -8.07 -3.43
N THR A 53 7.04 -7.36 -2.35
CA THR A 53 6.09 -6.52 -1.61
C THR A 53 5.53 -5.40 -2.47
N LEU A 54 6.37 -4.76 -3.30
CA LEU A 54 5.88 -3.74 -4.24
C LEU A 54 4.86 -4.33 -5.22
N TYR A 55 5.15 -5.48 -5.83
CA TYR A 55 4.20 -6.15 -6.72
C TYR A 55 2.91 -6.54 -5.99
N THR A 56 3.00 -7.04 -4.75
CA THR A 56 1.82 -7.30 -3.93
C THR A 56 1.00 -6.03 -3.71
N ILE A 57 1.63 -4.89 -3.45
CA ILE A 57 0.93 -3.60 -3.28
C ILE A 57 0.26 -3.16 -4.59
N LEU A 58 0.91 -3.37 -5.73
CA LEU A 58 0.37 -3.02 -7.06
C LEU A 58 -0.83 -3.89 -7.44
N THR A 59 -0.83 -5.18 -7.08
CA THR A 59 -1.93 -6.11 -7.37
C THR A 59 -3.03 -6.06 -6.32
N THR A 60 -2.74 -5.60 -5.11
CA THR A 60 -3.74 -5.46 -4.04
C THR A 60 -4.63 -4.25 -4.32
N PRO A 61 -5.98 -4.38 -4.28
CA PRO A 61 -6.89 -3.26 -4.42
C PRO A 61 -6.95 -2.44 -3.12
N VAL A 62 -5.83 -1.78 -2.76
CA VAL A 62 -5.65 -1.04 -1.50
C VAL A 62 -6.73 0.02 -1.30
N ASN A 63 -7.14 0.71 -2.37
CA ASN A 63 -8.20 1.72 -2.32
C ASN A 63 -9.55 1.12 -1.95
N LYS A 64 -9.88 -0.07 -2.47
CA LYS A 64 -11.14 -0.76 -2.18
C LYS A 64 -11.17 -1.24 -0.72
N LEU A 65 -10.08 -1.88 -0.27
CA LEU A 65 -9.94 -2.37 1.10
C LEU A 65 -9.98 -1.24 2.13
N LEU A 66 -9.39 -0.07 1.81
CA LEU A 66 -9.50 1.10 2.67
C LEU A 66 -10.93 1.63 2.75
N ALA A 67 -11.64 1.70 1.62
CA ALA A 67 -13.03 2.15 1.61
C ALA A 67 -13.93 1.22 2.44
N GLU A 68 -13.78 -0.10 2.30
CA GLU A 68 -14.53 -1.11 3.07
C GLU A 68 -14.28 -1.01 4.59
N LEU A 69 -13.03 -0.71 4.99
CA LEU A 69 -12.69 -0.48 6.40
C LEU A 69 -13.20 0.86 6.92
N GLN A 70 -13.20 1.93 6.11
CA GLN A 70 -13.75 3.23 6.52
C GLN A 70 -15.28 3.16 6.68
N ASP A 71 -15.97 2.46 5.78
CA ASP A 71 -17.42 2.26 5.86
C ASP A 71 -17.81 1.49 7.13
N SER A 72 -16.97 0.52 7.52
CA SER A 72 -17.16 -0.26 8.75
C SER A 72 -16.92 0.51 10.06
N GLU A 73 -16.20 1.63 10.04
CA GLU A 73 -15.95 2.48 11.22
C GLU A 73 -17.01 3.59 11.37
N ASN A 74 -17.78 3.87 10.31
CA ASN A 74 -18.74 4.97 10.26
C ASN A 74 -20.20 4.51 10.46
N LYS A 75 -20.41 3.30 10.99
CA LYS A 75 -21.71 2.67 11.23
C LYS A 75 -21.92 2.32 12.70
#